data_AF-A0A913ZTR4-F1
#
_entry.id   AF-A0A913ZTR4-F1
#
_cell.length_a   1.000
_cell.length_b   1.000
_cell.length_c   1.000
_cell.angle_alpha   90.00
_cell.angle_beta   90.00
_cell.angle_gamma   90.00
#
_symmetry.space_group_name_H-M   'P 1'
#
loop_
_entity.id
_entity.type
_entity.pdbx_description
1 polymer ?
#
loop_
_entity_poly.entity_id
_entity_poly.type
_entity_poly.pdbx_seq_one_letter_code
_entity_poly.pdbx_strand_id
1 'polypeptide(L)'
;MSKAFDSVRRVVLFEDLKEILEQDELHLLAILLRDVRLQKITNKELYRRTNEIPWSTAITRRRLRWTGHLLRLPEEAPAKQALLDAIRKNKLPIGGQRTTWLKRVNKDLTTTGVNIKDRCTWHVASDREQWRTLTECAMSDQLDASA
;
A
#
# COMPACT_ATOMS: atom_id res chain seq x y z
N MET A 1 1.95 -9.51 5.23
CA MET A 1 1.86 -10.64 4.28
C MET A 1 0.42 -11.12 4.24
N SER A 2 -0.25 -11.04 3.08
CA SER A 2 -1.60 -11.56 2.94
C SER A 2 -1.53 -13.06 2.72
N LYS A 3 -2.00 -13.85 3.68
CA LYS A 3 -2.19 -15.31 3.55
C LYS A 3 -3.28 -15.68 2.52
N ALA A 4 -3.91 -14.69 1.87
CA ALA A 4 -5.08 -14.89 1.02
C ALA A 4 -4.81 -15.75 -0.22
N PHE A 5 -3.59 -15.72 -0.78
CA PHE A 5 -3.25 -16.52 -1.97
C PHE A 5 -2.50 -17.82 -1.65
N ASP A 6 -2.13 -18.06 -0.39
CA ASP A 6 -1.34 -19.23 0.02
C ASP A 6 -2.19 -20.50 0.20
N SER A 7 -3.50 -20.37 0.10
CA SER A 7 -4.46 -21.37 0.54
C SER A 7 -5.37 -21.81 -0.60
N VAL A 8 -4.80 -22.27 -1.72
CA VAL A 8 -5.58 -23.14 -2.61
C VAL A 8 -5.88 -24.40 -1.79
N ARG A 9 -7.07 -24.46 -1.19
CA ARG A 9 -7.57 -25.65 -0.50
C ARG A 9 -7.87 -26.68 -1.57
N ARG A 10 -6.82 -27.38 -2.02
CA ARG A 10 -6.89 -28.37 -3.11
C ARG A 10 -8.04 -29.34 -2.91
N VAL A 11 -8.28 -29.76 -1.67
CA VAL A 11 -9.42 -30.62 -1.31
C VAL A 11 -10.77 -30.00 -1.68
N VAL A 12 -11.01 -28.73 -1.31
CA VAL A 12 -12.28 -28.03 -1.62
C VAL A 12 -12.42 -27.83 -3.13
N LEU A 13 -11.35 -27.38 -3.79
CA LEU A 13 -11.32 -27.22 -5.25
C LEU A 13 -11.65 -28.54 -5.97
N PHE A 14 -11.13 -29.67 -5.49
CA PHE A 14 -11.41 -30.98 -6.08
C PHE A 14 -12.85 -31.45 -5.83
N GLU A 15 -13.46 -31.11 -4.70
CA GLU A 15 -14.89 -31.40 -4.49
C GLU A 15 -15.76 -30.54 -5.41
N ASP A 16 -15.48 -29.24 -5.52
CA ASP A 16 -16.24 -28.34 -6.41
C ASP A 16 -16.11 -28.76 -7.88
N LEU A 17 -14.91 -29.22 -8.30
CA LEU A 17 -14.66 -29.68 -9.66
C LEU A 17 -15.33 -31.03 -9.97
N LYS A 18 -15.59 -31.88 -8.98
CA LYS A 18 -16.33 -33.14 -9.18
C LYS A 18 -17.78 -32.93 -9.60
N GLU A 19 -18.35 -31.78 -9.27
CA GLU A 19 -19.73 -31.43 -9.65
C GLU A 19 -19.82 -30.99 -11.13
N ILE A 20 -18.69 -30.63 -11.75
CA ILE A 20 -18.66 -29.98 -13.08
C ILE A 20 -17.97 -30.86 -14.13
N LEU A 21 -16.96 -31.65 -13.73
CA LEU A 21 -16.11 -32.39 -14.64
C LEU A 21 -16.37 -33.90 -14.58
N GLU A 22 -16.21 -34.56 -15.72
CA GLU A 22 -16.33 -36.02 -15.79
C GLU A 22 -15.12 -36.72 -15.14
N GLN A 23 -15.30 -38.00 -14.82
CA GLN A 23 -14.32 -38.77 -14.04
C GLN A 23 -12.94 -38.86 -14.72
N ASP A 24 -12.91 -38.90 -16.05
CA ASP A 24 -11.67 -38.94 -16.84
C ASP A 24 -10.95 -37.58 -16.86
N GLU A 25 -11.69 -36.47 -16.88
CA GLU A 25 -11.15 -35.12 -16.82
C GLU A 25 -10.53 -34.83 -15.45
N LEU A 26 -11.19 -35.30 -14.38
CA LEU A 26 -10.67 -35.24 -13.01
C LEU A 26 -9.40 -36.09 -12.85
N HIS A 27 -9.34 -37.25 -13.51
CA HIS A 27 -8.16 -38.11 -13.50
C HIS A 27 -6.98 -37.43 -14.18
N LEU A 28 -7.19 -36.83 -15.36
CA LEU A 28 -6.18 -36.06 -16.07
C LEU A 28 -5.71 -34.85 -15.25
N LEU A 29 -6.64 -34.09 -14.66
CA LEU A 29 -6.31 -32.98 -13.77
C LEU A 29 -5.52 -33.43 -12.54
N ALA A 30 -5.87 -34.57 -11.94
CA ALA A 30 -5.13 -35.11 -10.80
C ALA A 30 -3.69 -35.50 -11.17
N ILE A 31 -3.48 -36.09 -12.36
CA ILE A 31 -2.14 -36.38 -12.89
C ILE A 31 -1.37 -35.08 -13.12
N LEU A 32 -1.98 -34.11 -13.82
CA LEU A 32 -1.35 -32.83 -14.13
C LEU A 32 -0.99 -32.05 -12.86
N LEU A 33 -1.87 -32.01 -11.87
CA LEU A 33 -1.67 -31.30 -10.61
C LEU A 33 -0.72 -32.04 -9.65
N ARG A 34 -0.43 -33.32 -9.87
CA ARG A 34 0.52 -34.12 -9.07
C ARG A 34 1.93 -33.51 -9.12
N ASP A 35 2.33 -33.04 -10.30
CA ASP A 35 3.66 -32.50 -10.57
C ASP A 35 3.70 -30.96 -10.61
N VAL A 36 2.56 -30.29 -10.45
CA VAL A 36 2.50 -28.83 -10.37
C VAL A 36 3.11 -28.33 -9.06
N ARG A 37 4.39 -27.97 -9.15
CA ARG A 37 5.10 -27.22 -8.10
C ARG A 37 4.70 -25.76 -8.19
N LEU A 38 3.85 -25.31 -7.27
CA LEU A 38 3.61 -23.89 -7.06
C LEU A 38 4.95 -23.24 -6.68
N GLN A 39 5.53 -22.46 -7.59
CA GLN A 39 6.76 -21.72 -7.33
C GLN A 39 6.46 -20.59 -6.35
N LYS A 40 6.53 -20.91 -5.06
CA LYS A 40 6.43 -19.90 -4.00
C LYS A 40 7.70 -19.07 -4.01
N ILE A 41 7.62 -17.88 -4.56
CA ILE A 41 8.67 -16.86 -4.48
C ILE A 41 8.33 -15.88 -3.35
N THR A 42 9.35 -15.47 -2.60
CA THR A 42 9.17 -14.42 -1.58
C THR A 42 9.00 -13.06 -2.27
N ASN A 43 8.34 -12.10 -1.63
CA ASN A 43 8.22 -10.74 -2.20
C ASN A 43 9.60 -10.12 -2.48
N LYS A 44 10.59 -10.36 -1.61
CA LYS A 44 11.98 -9.89 -1.81
C LYS A 44 12.56 -10.46 -3.11
N GLU A 45 12.37 -11.75 -3.35
CA GLU A 45 12.84 -12.42 -4.57
C GLU A 45 12.06 -11.97 -5.81
N LEU A 46 10.75 -11.75 -5.69
CA LEU A 46 9.91 -11.21 -6.77
C LEU A 46 10.45 -9.85 -7.22
N TYR A 47 10.59 -8.90 -6.29
CA TYR A 47 11.09 -7.55 -6.59
C TYR A 47 12.51 -7.57 -7.18
N ARG A 48 13.39 -8.45 -6.67
CA ARG A 48 14.74 -8.64 -7.21
C ARG A 48 14.72 -9.15 -8.66
N ARG A 49 13.87 -10.15 -8.97
CA ARG A 49 13.78 -10.74 -10.31
C ARG A 49 13.18 -9.78 -11.33
N THR A 50 12.17 -9.03 -10.94
CA THR A 50 11.49 -8.09 -11.83
C THR A 50 12.16 -6.72 -11.88
N ASN A 51 13.19 -6.48 -11.06
CA ASN A 51 13.82 -5.17 -10.87
C ASN A 51 12.80 -4.07 -10.50
N GLU A 52 11.81 -4.45 -9.68
CA GLU A 52 10.72 -3.56 -9.26
C GLU A 52 10.89 -3.13 -7.82
N ILE A 53 10.34 -1.97 -7.48
CA ILE A 53 10.31 -1.51 -6.08
C ILE A 53 9.16 -2.18 -5.31
N PRO A 54 9.28 -2.31 -3.98
CA PRO A 54 8.17 -2.75 -3.16
C PRO A 54 6.91 -1.91 -3.36
N TRP A 55 5.75 -2.57 -3.44
CA TRP A 55 4.48 -1.86 -3.63
C TRP A 55 4.16 -0.91 -2.48
N SER A 56 4.58 -1.24 -1.26
CA SER A 56 4.53 -0.34 -0.10
C SER A 56 5.23 0.99 -0.38
N THR A 57 6.45 0.92 -0.88
CA THR A 57 7.28 2.07 -1.29
C THR A 57 6.59 2.87 -2.40
N ALA A 58 6.06 2.19 -3.42
CA ALA A 58 5.34 2.83 -4.52
C ALA A 58 4.05 3.54 -4.07
N ILE A 59 3.29 2.95 -3.13
CA ILE A 59 2.09 3.56 -2.55
C ILE A 59 2.49 4.79 -1.72
N THR A 60 3.51 4.70 -0.87
CA THR A 60 3.99 5.81 -0.04
C THR A 60 4.41 6.99 -0.92
N ARG A 61 5.16 6.75 -2.00
CA ARG A 61 5.51 7.79 -2.98
C ARG A 61 4.29 8.53 -3.50
N ARG A 62 3.29 7.78 -3.98
CA ARG A 62 2.07 8.36 -4.57
C ARG A 62 1.29 9.17 -3.54
N ARG A 63 1.18 8.64 -2.31
CA ARG A 63 0.50 9.32 -1.21
C ARG A 63 1.19 10.63 -0.84
N LEU A 64 2.51 10.65 -0.67
CA LEU A 64 3.27 11.87 -0.37
C LEU A 64 3.27 12.87 -1.53
N ARG A 65 3.35 12.41 -2.79
CA ARG A 65 3.20 13.28 -3.97
C ARG A 65 1.83 13.95 -3.99
N TRP A 66 0.77 13.19 -3.73
CA TRP A 66 -0.58 13.74 -3.65
C TRP A 66 -0.72 14.72 -2.48
N THR A 67 -0.17 14.40 -1.30
CA THR A 67 -0.13 15.32 -0.16
C THR A 67 0.53 16.64 -0.52
N GLY A 68 1.70 16.63 -1.17
CA GLY A 68 2.36 17.88 -1.58
C GLY A 68 1.52 18.68 -2.58
N HIS A 69 0.85 18.01 -3.52
CA HIS A 69 -0.06 18.68 -4.44
C HIS A 69 -1.24 19.31 -3.69
N LEU A 70 -1.87 18.57 -2.77
CA LEU A 70 -2.96 19.05 -1.93
C LEU A 70 -2.54 20.24 -1.06
N LEU A 71 -1.31 20.24 -0.53
CA LEU A 71 -0.80 21.35 0.28
C LEU A 71 -0.55 22.62 -0.55
N ARG A 72 -0.25 22.49 -1.86
CA ARG A 72 -0.05 23.61 -2.79
C ARG A 72 -1.34 24.16 -3.40
N LEU A 73 -2.47 23.45 -3.24
CA LEU A 73 -3.75 23.96 -3.72
C LEU A 73 -4.14 25.25 -2.97
N PRO A 74 -4.83 26.18 -3.66
CA PRO A 74 -5.30 27.40 -3.02
C PRO A 74 -6.43 27.09 -2.02
N GLU A 75 -6.68 28.00 -1.07
CA GLU A 75 -7.57 27.75 0.07
C GLU A 75 -9.04 27.56 -0.32
N GLU A 76 -9.46 28.15 -1.43
CA GLU A 76 -10.80 27.99 -2.01
C GLU A 76 -11.02 26.62 -2.67
N ALA A 77 -9.96 25.85 -2.94
CA ALA A 77 -10.11 24.55 -3.58
C ALA A 77 -10.84 23.57 -2.62
N PRO A 78 -11.91 22.86 -3.07
CA PRO A 78 -12.68 21.96 -2.21
C PRO A 78 -11.83 20.90 -1.49
N ALA A 79 -10.81 20.38 -2.16
CA ALA A 79 -9.89 19.42 -1.55
C ALA A 79 -9.05 20.03 -0.41
N LYS A 80 -8.60 21.29 -0.57
CA LYS A 80 -7.85 22.02 0.46
C LYS A 80 -8.74 22.34 1.66
N GLN A 81 -9.98 22.74 1.43
CA GLN A 81 -10.98 22.95 2.49
C GLN A 81 -11.25 21.65 3.26
N ALA A 82 -11.46 20.53 2.56
CA ALA A 82 -11.64 19.23 3.20
C ALA A 82 -10.41 18.80 4.03
N LEU A 83 -9.19 19.13 3.58
CA LEU A 83 -7.98 18.90 4.36
C LEU A 83 -7.98 19.73 5.65
N LEU A 84 -8.26 21.04 5.54
CA LEU A 84 -8.33 21.94 6.70
C LEU A 84 -9.35 21.41 7.72
N ASP A 85 -10.51 20.97 7.25
CA ASP A 85 -11.57 20.37 8.08
C ASP A 85 -11.12 19.08 8.76
N ALA A 86 -10.43 18.21 8.03
CA ALA A 86 -9.90 16.96 8.57
C ALA A 86 -8.78 17.19 9.61
N ILE A 87 -8.00 18.28 9.47
CA ILE A 87 -6.95 18.66 10.43
C ILE A 87 -7.55 19.18 11.74
N ARG A 88 -8.73 19.83 11.69
CA ARG A 88 -9.44 20.28 12.90
C ARG A 88 -9.67 19.09 13.84
N LYS A 89 -9.37 19.28 15.13
CA LYS A 89 -9.41 18.23 16.16
C LYS A 89 -10.85 17.81 16.47
N ASN A 90 -11.45 16.98 15.63
CA ASN A 90 -12.74 16.36 15.91
C ASN A 90 -12.53 15.02 16.63
N LYS A 91 -13.27 14.79 17.73
CA LYS A 91 -13.30 13.47 18.36
C LYS A 91 -13.91 12.48 17.37
N LEU A 92 -13.21 11.38 17.13
CA LEU A 92 -13.78 10.29 16.35
C LEU A 92 -14.92 9.66 17.14
N PRO A 93 -16.02 9.23 16.48
CA PRO A 93 -17.09 8.51 17.15
C PRO A 93 -16.55 7.23 17.80
N ILE A 94 -17.22 6.78 18.86
CA ILE A 94 -16.91 5.52 19.52
C ILE A 94 -17.04 4.38 18.49
N GLY A 95 -16.04 3.51 18.39
CA GLY A 95 -15.97 2.48 17.35
C GLY A 95 -15.55 2.97 15.96
N GLY A 96 -15.22 4.26 15.81
CA GLY A 96 -14.76 4.84 14.55
C GLY A 96 -13.43 4.28 14.06
N GLN A 97 -13.12 4.57 12.79
CA GLN A 97 -11.92 4.06 12.13
C GLN A 97 -10.63 4.43 12.88
N ARG A 98 -9.84 3.42 13.24
CA ARG A 98 -8.59 3.60 14.02
C ARG A 98 -7.51 4.31 13.21
N THR A 99 -7.45 4.06 11.90
CA THR A 99 -6.45 4.64 10.98
C THR A 99 -7.10 5.55 9.94
N THR A 100 -6.85 6.85 10.04
CA THR A 100 -7.28 7.83 9.03
C THR A 100 -6.18 8.07 8.00
N TRP A 101 -6.54 8.68 6.87
CA TRP A 101 -5.56 9.10 5.86
C TRP A 101 -4.48 10.02 6.47
N LEU A 102 -4.86 11.00 7.30
CA LEU A 102 -3.92 11.88 8.00
C LEU A 102 -2.96 11.12 8.91
N LYS A 103 -3.44 10.12 9.67
CA LYS A 103 -2.55 9.27 10.49
C LYS A 103 -1.56 8.51 9.62
N ARG A 104 -1.99 8.01 8.46
CA ARG A 104 -1.12 7.29 7.52
C ARG A 104 -0.05 8.21 6.94
N VAL A 105 -0.43 9.41 6.48
CA VAL A 105 0.53 10.40 5.95
C VAL A 105 1.52 10.83 7.01
N ASN A 106 1.06 11.15 8.22
CA ASN A 106 1.96 11.50 9.32
C ASN A 106 2.92 10.37 9.66
N LYS A 107 2.48 9.11 9.57
CA LYS A 107 3.37 7.96 9.72
C LYS A 107 4.46 7.92 8.65
N ASP A 108 4.12 8.22 7.39
CA ASP A 108 5.14 8.27 6.33
C ASP A 108 6.10 9.46 6.49
N LEU A 109 5.61 10.58 7.03
CA LEU A 109 6.40 11.79 7.29
C LEU A 109 7.23 11.72 8.59
N THR A 110 6.90 10.80 9.50
CA THR A 110 7.60 10.65 10.80
C THR A 110 9.09 10.40 10.58
N THR A 111 9.43 9.60 9.56
CA THR A 111 10.81 9.32 9.16
C THR A 111 11.58 10.59 8.79
N THR A 112 10.91 11.56 8.17
CA THR A 112 11.51 12.83 7.76
C THR A 112 11.50 13.91 8.86
N GLY A 113 10.94 13.61 10.03
CA GLY A 113 10.85 14.56 11.15
C GLY A 113 9.82 15.67 10.98
N VAL A 114 8.91 15.57 9.99
CA VAL A 114 7.88 16.60 9.75
C VAL A 114 6.47 16.06 10.01
N ASN A 115 5.51 16.96 10.32
CA ASN A 115 4.10 16.61 10.48
C ASN A 115 3.22 17.41 9.51
N ILE A 116 2.19 16.80 8.93
CA ILE A 116 1.27 17.49 8.02
C ILE A 116 0.55 18.69 8.67
N LYS A 117 0.44 18.69 10.00
CA LYS A 117 -0.18 19.78 10.77
C LYS A 117 0.75 20.96 11.00
N ASP A 118 2.05 20.78 10.82
CA ASP A 118 3.03 21.82 11.09
C ASP A 118 3.12 22.79 9.91
N ARG A 119 3.18 24.08 10.22
CA ARG A 119 3.27 25.13 9.21
C ARG A 119 4.58 25.04 8.39
N CYS A 120 5.66 24.52 8.98
CA CYS A 120 6.92 24.29 8.26
C CYS A 120 6.74 23.30 7.09
N THR A 121 5.98 22.22 7.29
CA THR A 121 5.67 21.23 6.25
C THR A 121 4.94 21.87 5.07
N TRP A 122 4.10 22.87 5.32
CA TRP A 122 3.38 23.59 4.28
C TRP A 122 4.32 24.43 3.45
N HIS A 123 5.29 25.12 4.08
CA HIS A 123 6.33 25.86 3.37
C HIS A 123 7.22 24.93 2.54
N VAL A 124 7.64 23.79 3.10
CA VAL A 124 8.42 22.77 2.38
C VAL A 124 7.63 22.21 1.19
N ALA A 125 6.32 22.02 1.34
CA ALA A 125 5.46 21.56 0.25
C ALA A 125 5.28 22.58 -0.87
N SER A 126 5.34 23.88 -0.57
CA SER A 126 5.28 24.94 -1.58
C SER A 126 6.42 24.84 -2.58
N ASP A 127 7.62 24.47 -2.12
CA ASP A 127 8.75 24.16 -2.99
C ASP A 127 8.65 22.71 -3.51
N ARG A 128 8.53 22.57 -4.82
CA ARG A 128 8.36 21.26 -5.47
C ARG A 128 9.60 20.38 -5.35
N GLU A 129 10.80 20.97 -5.36
CA GLU A 129 12.05 20.25 -5.28
C GLU A 129 12.32 19.79 -3.85
N GLN A 130 12.15 20.68 -2.86
CA GLN A 130 12.26 20.31 -1.45
C GLN A 130 11.27 19.20 -1.08
N TRP A 131 10.02 19.29 -1.55
CA TRP A 131 9.02 18.24 -1.32
C TRP A 131 9.40 16.91 -1.98
N ARG A 132 10.02 16.95 -3.16
CA ARG A 132 10.49 15.75 -3.86
C ARG A 132 11.61 15.08 -3.06
N THR A 133 12.61 15.84 -2.61
CA THR A 133 13.71 15.33 -1.79
C THR A 133 13.18 14.71 -0.50
N LEU A 134 12.26 15.38 0.19
CA LEU A 134 11.60 14.86 1.38
C LEU A 134 10.88 13.52 1.11
N THR A 135 10.17 13.43 -0.03
CA THR A 135 9.48 12.20 -0.42
C THR A 135 10.47 11.06 -0.65
N GLU A 136 11.60 11.28 -1.32
CA GLU A 136 12.60 10.22 -1.55
C GLU A 136 13.33 9.82 -0.24
N CYS A 137 13.57 10.76 0.69
CA CYS A 137 14.07 10.45 2.03
C CYS A 137 13.11 9.52 2.79
N ALA A 138 11.81 9.84 2.82
CA ALA A 138 10.80 9.00 3.48
C ALA A 138 10.70 7.58 2.88
N MET A 139 11.13 7.39 1.63
CA MET A 139 11.09 6.12 0.93
C MET A 139 12.32 5.24 1.13
N SER A 140 13.48 5.84 1.36
CA SER A 140 14.75 5.11 1.49
C SER A 140 14.74 4.20 2.71
N ASP A 141 14.26 4.69 3.86
CA ASP A 141 14.15 3.92 5.10
C ASP A 141 13.17 2.72 5.00
N GLN A 142 12.20 2.76 4.08
CA GLN A 142 11.29 1.63 3.85
C GLN A 142 11.93 0.51 3.03
N LEU A 143 12.92 0.85 2.19
CA LEU A 143 13.72 -0.13 1.46
C LEU A 143 14.64 -0.87 2.44
N ASP A 144 15.26 -0.15 3.37
CA ASP A 144 16.14 -0.73 4.39
C ASP A 144 15.38 -1.61 5.40
N ALA A 145 14.15 -1.23 5.79
CA ALA A 145 13.31 -2.04 6.66
C ALA A 145 12.73 -3.31 5.98
N SER A 146 12.84 -3.41 4.65
CA SER A 146 12.33 -4.54 3.87
C SER A 146 13.44 -5.44 3.29
N ALA A 147 14.71 -5.04 3.47
CA ALA A 147 15.91 -5.78 3.07
C ALA A 147 16.27 -6.85 4.11
#